data_AF-A0A8S8XVZ5-F1
#
_entry.id   AF-A0A8S8XVZ5-F1
#
_cell.length_a   1.000
_cell.length_b   1.000
_cell.length_c   1.000
_cell.angle_alpha   90.00
_cell.angle_beta   90.00
_cell.angle_gamma   90.00
#
_symmetry.space_group_name_H-M   'P 1'
#
loop_
_entity.id
_entity.type
_entity.pdbx_description
1 polymer ?
#
loop_
_entity_poly.entity_id
_entity_poly.type
_entity_poly.pdbx_seq_one_letter_code
_entity_poly.pdbx_strand_id
1 'polypeptide(L)'
;MRVAILSSGGKDSAAAWWWAMCKGWDIAALVTMRVVGGDSMMFQVPGTEIVQHQAKLANVPWLSIDTEGQEELELVDLQSQIAKLEIDALVCGALRSDYQKSRIERMCHRLGIISYTPLWHQSGLTHISGLVKHGFGVMITSVACDGLDQDLDW
;
A
#
# COMPACT_ATOMS: atom_id res chain seq x y z
N MET A 1 -1.63 17.80 -7.67
CA MET A 1 -1.43 17.28 -6.32
C MET A 1 -0.16 16.47 -6.30
N ARG A 2 0.60 16.57 -5.21
CA ARG A 2 1.78 15.78 -4.91
C ARG A 2 1.42 14.78 -3.83
N VAL A 3 1.59 13.48 -4.08
CA VAL A 3 1.09 12.43 -3.20
C VAL A 3 2.15 11.39 -2.87
N ALA A 4 2.06 10.80 -1.69
CA ALA A 4 2.79 9.58 -1.34
C ALA A 4 1.89 8.36 -1.51
N ILE A 5 2.44 7.24 -1.96
CA ILE A 5 1.70 5.98 -2.06
C ILE A 5 2.18 5.02 -0.99
N LEU A 6 1.30 4.60 -0.10
CA LEU A 6 1.57 3.51 0.83
C LEU A 6 1.53 2.18 0.07
N SER A 7 2.68 1.53 -0.07
CA SER A 7 2.87 0.34 -0.90
C SER A 7 3.50 -0.82 -0.14
N SER A 8 2.85 -1.99 -0.25
CA SER A 8 3.39 -3.29 0.19
C SER A 8 4.01 -4.08 -0.96
N GLY A 9 3.90 -3.59 -2.20
CA GLY A 9 4.35 -4.28 -3.41
C GLY A 9 3.30 -5.22 -4.01
N GLY A 10 2.19 -5.43 -3.31
CA GLY A 10 1.07 -6.23 -3.78
C GLY A 10 0.17 -5.52 -4.78
N LYS A 11 -0.75 -6.30 -5.35
CA LYS A 11 -1.71 -5.88 -6.39
C LYS A 11 -2.53 -4.65 -6.02
N ASP A 12 -3.01 -4.56 -4.78
CA ASP A 12 -3.92 -3.49 -4.35
C ASP A 12 -3.15 -2.16 -4.22
N SER A 13 -1.93 -2.19 -3.67
CA SER A 13 -1.08 -1.01 -3.62
C SER A 13 -0.63 -0.55 -5.01
N ALA A 14 -0.32 -1.48 -5.92
CA ALA A 14 0.01 -1.16 -7.31
C ALA A 14 -1.18 -0.52 -8.04
N ALA A 15 -2.40 -1.00 -7.79
CA ALA A 15 -3.60 -0.42 -8.36
C ALA A 15 -3.91 0.97 -7.80
N ALA A 16 -3.67 1.20 -6.51
CA ALA A 16 -3.81 2.52 -5.90
C ALA A 16 -2.79 3.52 -6.45
N TRP A 17 -1.55 3.07 -6.67
CA TRP A 17 -0.52 3.86 -7.35
C TRP A 17 -0.95 4.21 -8.77
N TRP A 18 -1.34 3.23 -9.57
CA TRP A 18 -1.81 3.44 -10.94
C TRP A 18 -3.01 4.39 -11.01
N TRP A 19 -3.94 4.29 -10.06
CA TRP A 19 -5.06 5.22 -9.95
C TRP A 19 -4.59 6.65 -9.74
N ALA A 20 -3.61 6.89 -8.87
CA ALA A 20 -3.03 8.22 -8.67
C ALA A 20 -2.32 8.74 -9.93
N MET A 21 -1.61 7.86 -10.66
CA MET A 21 -1.02 8.20 -11.96
C MET A 21 -2.08 8.58 -13.00
N CYS A 22 -3.20 7.86 -13.06
CA CYS A 22 -4.30 8.17 -13.97
C CYS A 22 -4.98 9.51 -13.66
N LYS A 23 -4.87 10.00 -12.42
CA LYS A 23 -5.30 11.36 -12.04
C LYS A 23 -4.31 12.45 -12.46
N GLY A 24 -3.15 12.08 -13.02
CA GLY A 24 -2.07 13.00 -13.36
C GLY A 24 -1.40 13.61 -12.14
N TRP A 25 -1.43 12.92 -10.99
CA TRP A 25 -0.80 13.41 -9.77
C TRP A 25 0.70 13.09 -9.77
N ASP A 26 1.46 13.97 -9.12
CA ASP A 26 2.89 13.81 -8.93
C ASP A 26 3.16 12.84 -7.76
N ILE A 27 3.95 11.80 -8.01
CA ILE A 27 4.23 10.76 -7.02
C ILE A 27 5.52 11.10 -6.29
N ALA A 28 5.39 11.62 -5.08
CA ALA A 28 6.52 12.05 -4.26
C ALA A 28 7.41 10.89 -3.80
N ALA A 29 6.79 9.78 -3.39
CA ALA A 29 7.47 8.57 -2.97
C ALA A 29 6.52 7.37 -2.93
N LEU A 30 7.08 6.17 -3.11
CA LEU A 30 6.50 4.94 -2.62
C LEU A 30 6.97 4.73 -1.17
N VAL A 31 6.03 4.62 -0.25
CA VAL A 31 6.28 4.47 1.19
C VAL A 31 5.96 3.05 1.60
N THR A 32 6.91 2.37 2.25
CA THR A 32 6.75 0.98 2.67
C THR A 32 7.06 0.85 4.15
N MET A 33 6.11 0.29 4.89
CA MET A 33 6.34 -0.12 6.28
C MET A 33 6.95 -1.53 6.28
N ARG A 34 8.10 -1.67 6.93
CA ARG A 34 8.80 -2.94 7.12
C ARG A 34 8.71 -3.36 8.58
N VAL A 35 8.00 -4.44 8.84
CA VAL A 35 7.84 -4.97 10.18
C VAL A 35 9.02 -5.87 10.49
N VAL A 36 9.80 -5.52 11.52
CA VAL A 36 11.03 -6.23 11.92
C VAL A 36 10.77 -7.14 13.14
N GLY A 37 9.73 -6.86 13.94
CA GLY A 37 9.50 -7.49 15.24
C GLY A 37 8.52 -8.69 15.29
N GLY A 38 8.01 -9.18 14.15
CA GLY A 38 7.07 -10.31 14.10
C GLY A 38 5.94 -10.10 13.08
N ASP A 39 4.74 -10.59 13.39
CA ASP A 39 3.53 -10.39 12.58
C ASP A 39 2.90 -9.01 12.84
N SER A 40 2.25 -8.41 11.82
CA SER A 40 1.49 -7.17 11.94
C SER A 40 0.07 -7.34 11.39
N MET A 41 -0.92 -6.81 12.10
CA MET A 41 -2.30 -6.75 11.62
C MET A 41 -2.52 -5.63 10.57
N MET A 42 -1.59 -4.67 10.47
CA MET A 42 -1.73 -3.49 9.61
C MET A 42 -0.90 -3.59 8.33
N PHE A 43 0.29 -4.19 8.38
CA PHE A 43 1.22 -4.19 7.25
C PHE A 43 1.63 -5.61 6.83
N GLN A 44 1.83 -5.76 5.52
CA GLN A 44 2.28 -7.03 4.95
C GLN A 44 3.77 -7.21 5.24
N VAL A 45 4.13 -8.35 5.83
CA VAL A 45 5.51 -8.67 6.22
C VAL A 45 6.35 -9.25 5.06
N PRO A 46 5.87 -10.25 4.28
CA PRO A 46 6.70 -10.85 3.23
C PRO A 46 6.75 -10.01 1.95
N GLY A 47 7.93 -9.98 1.31
CA GLY A 47 8.11 -9.51 -0.07
C GLY A 47 8.10 -8.00 -0.28
N THR A 48 8.09 -7.19 0.78
CA THR A 48 8.04 -5.72 0.68
C THR A 48 9.28 -5.09 0.02
N GLU A 49 10.39 -5.82 -0.04
CA GLU A 49 11.60 -5.42 -0.77
C GLU A 49 11.34 -5.22 -2.27
N ILE A 50 10.30 -5.86 -2.83
CA ILE A 50 9.92 -5.67 -4.23
C ILE A 50 9.52 -4.22 -4.52
N VAL A 51 9.05 -3.47 -3.52
CA VAL A 51 8.69 -2.05 -3.69
C VAL A 51 9.92 -1.22 -4.04
N GLN A 52 11.09 -1.54 -3.48
CA GLN A 52 12.33 -0.86 -3.85
C GLN A 52 12.64 -1.04 -5.34
N HIS A 53 12.47 -2.27 -5.85
CA HIS A 53 12.67 -2.57 -7.26
C HIS A 53 11.64 -1.88 -8.15
N GLN A 54 10.36 -1.90 -7.76
CA GLN A 54 9.27 -1.19 -8.46
C GLN A 54 9.54 0.31 -8.53
N ALA A 55 9.93 0.93 -7.41
CA ALA A 55 10.27 2.35 -7.31
C ALA A 55 11.45 2.70 -8.23
N LYS A 56 12.52 1.89 -8.19
CA LYS A 56 13.70 2.08 -9.05
C LYS A 56 13.37 2.00 -10.54
N LEU A 57 12.58 1.00 -10.95
CA LEU A 57 12.17 0.83 -12.35
C LEU A 57 11.28 1.97 -12.84
N ALA A 58 10.45 2.53 -11.96
CA ALA A 58 9.59 3.67 -12.26
C ALA A 58 10.26 5.03 -12.06
N ASN A 59 11.52 5.07 -11.62
CA ASN A 59 12.24 6.28 -11.27
C ASN A 59 11.50 7.16 -10.23
N VAL A 60 10.90 6.51 -9.23
CA VAL A 60 10.18 7.16 -8.12
C VAL A 60 10.99 6.96 -6.83
N PRO A 61 11.09 7.97 -5.94
CA PRO A 61 11.73 7.80 -4.65
C PRO A 61 11.08 6.69 -3.81
N TRP A 62 11.89 5.94 -3.07
CA TRP A 62 11.40 4.92 -2.14
C TRP A 62 11.75 5.32 -0.71
N LEU A 63 10.75 5.29 0.16
CA LEU A 63 10.87 5.54 1.59
C LEU A 63 10.53 4.26 2.36
N SER A 64 11.56 3.62 2.91
CA SER A 64 11.41 2.48 3.81
C SER A 64 11.31 2.96 5.25
N ILE A 65 10.34 2.45 5.99
CA ILE A 65 10.12 2.76 7.40
C ILE A 65 10.11 1.46 8.18
N ASP A 66 11.13 1.24 8.99
CA ASP A 66 11.21 0.05 9.84
C ASP A 66 10.39 0.27 11.11
N THR A 67 9.64 -0.75 11.52
CA THR A 67 8.80 -0.71 12.73
C THR A 67 8.81 -2.06 13.45
N GLU A 68 8.60 -2.06 14.77
CA GLU A 68 8.60 -3.27 15.58
C GLU A 68 7.32 -4.11 15.43
N GLY A 69 6.31 -3.64 14.71
CA GLY A 69 5.06 -4.39 14.53
C GLY A 69 4.01 -4.14 15.61
N GLN A 70 4.30 -3.24 16.56
CA GLN A 70 3.36 -2.88 17.62
C GLN A 70 2.36 -1.84 17.10
N GLU A 71 1.09 -2.21 16.97
CA GLU A 71 0.06 -1.45 16.26
C GLU A 71 0.07 0.08 16.45
N GLU A 72 0.19 0.55 17.70
CA GLU A 72 0.16 1.98 18.00
C GLU A 72 1.49 2.67 17.63
N LEU A 73 2.62 1.96 17.72
CA LEU A 73 3.93 2.48 17.33
C LEU A 73 4.06 2.58 15.81
N GLU A 74 3.53 1.61 15.05
CA GLU A 74 3.65 1.61 13.59
C GLU A 74 3.03 2.86 12.95
N LEU A 75 1.90 3.32 13.50
CA LEU A 75 1.26 4.56 13.04
C LEU A 75 2.06 5.80 13.42
N VAL A 76 2.70 5.80 14.59
CA VAL A 76 3.56 6.91 15.02
C VAL A 76 4.79 6.98 14.13
N ASP A 77 5.41 5.84 13.83
CA ASP A 77 6.55 5.73 12.92
C ASP A 77 6.18 6.24 11.52
N LEU A 78 5.07 5.75 10.97
CA LEU A 78 4.55 6.23 9.68
C LEU A 78 4.29 7.73 9.71
N GLN A 79 3.56 8.22 10.73
CA GLN A 79 3.23 9.64 10.85
C GLN A 79 4.49 10.51 10.88
N SER A 80 5.51 10.10 11.63
CA SER A 80 6.77 10.85 11.79
C SER A 80 7.53 11.02 10.48
N GLN A 81 7.46 10.02 9.59
CA GLN A 81 8.15 10.06 8.30
C GLN A 81 7.32 10.77 7.24
N ILE A 82 6.00 10.56 7.22
CA ILE A 82 5.10 11.29 6.32
C ILE A 82 5.13 12.80 6.61
N ALA A 83 5.24 13.20 7.88
CA ALA A 83 5.36 14.62 8.26
C ALA A 83 6.60 15.32 7.68
N LYS A 84 7.63 14.58 7.25
CA LYS A 84 8.84 15.13 6.62
C LYS A 84 8.69 15.27 5.11
N LEU A 85 7.63 14.73 4.52
CA LEU A 85 7.37 14.81 3.09
C LEU A 85 6.49 16.02 2.78
N GLU A 86 6.87 16.76 1.75
CA GLU A 86 6.03 17.81 1.17
C GLU A 86 5.01 17.16 0.23
N ILE A 87 3.86 16.75 0.79
CA ILE A 87 2.76 16.10 0.06
C ILE A 87 1.39 16.68 0.45
N ASP A 88 0.46 16.67 -0.49
CA ASP A 88 -0.94 17.05 -0.30
C ASP A 88 -1.79 15.89 0.25
N ALA A 89 -1.40 14.65 -0.07
CA ALA A 89 -2.19 13.48 0.26
C ALA A 89 -1.37 12.18 0.37
N LEU A 90 -1.88 11.25 1.17
CA LEU A 90 -1.44 9.85 1.22
C LEU A 90 -2.49 8.97 0.52
N VAL A 91 -2.04 8.11 -0.38
CA VAL A 91 -2.89 7.15 -1.09
C VAL A 91 -2.59 5.74 -0.59
N CYS A 92 -3.63 4.97 -0.26
CA CYS A 92 -3.50 3.63 0.31
C CYS A 92 -4.36 2.61 -0.46
N GLY A 93 -3.81 1.42 -0.69
CA GLY A 93 -4.51 0.31 -1.36
C GLY A 93 -5.49 -0.47 -0.49
N ALA A 94 -5.97 0.08 0.63
CA ALA A 94 -6.89 -0.64 1.51
C ALA A 94 -8.22 -0.94 0.78
N LEU A 95 -8.52 -2.22 0.57
CA LEU A 95 -9.69 -2.67 -0.20
C LEU A 95 -10.97 -2.76 0.67
N ARG A 96 -10.87 -3.37 1.87
CA ARG A 96 -12.03 -3.71 2.73
C ARG A 96 -11.83 -3.58 4.24
N SER A 97 -10.62 -3.32 4.73
CA SER A 97 -10.39 -3.18 6.16
C SER A 97 -10.74 -1.77 6.67
N ASP A 98 -11.88 -1.63 7.34
CA ASP A 98 -12.32 -0.38 7.98
C ASP A 98 -11.33 0.06 9.05
N TYR A 99 -10.67 -0.92 9.65
CA TYR A 99 -9.65 -0.75 10.66
C TYR A 99 -8.45 0.07 10.15
N GLN A 100 -7.76 -0.43 9.12
CA GLN A 100 -6.66 0.27 8.44
C GLN A 100 -7.09 1.67 7.96
N LYS A 101 -8.25 1.77 7.29
CA LYS A 101 -8.75 3.04 6.73
C LYS A 101 -8.93 4.10 7.81
N SER A 102 -9.68 3.80 8.87
CA SER A 102 -9.99 4.76 9.94
C SER A 102 -8.75 5.24 10.69
N ARG A 103 -7.72 4.39 10.82
CA ARG A 103 -6.45 4.74 11.46
C ARG A 103 -5.62 5.69 10.58
N ILE A 104 -5.49 5.37 9.29
CA ILE A 104 -4.75 6.22 8.33
C ILE A 104 -5.46 7.56 8.13
N GLU A 105 -6.79 7.57 8.02
CA GLU A 105 -7.56 8.82 7.90
C GLU A 105 -7.36 9.74 9.10
N ARG A 106 -7.43 9.20 10.33
CA ARG A 106 -7.15 9.98 11.55
C ARG A 106 -5.72 10.52 11.56
N MET A 107 -4.74 9.74 11.12
CA MET A 107 -3.35 10.19 11.00
C MET A 107 -3.21 11.33 9.98
N CYS A 108 -3.76 11.17 8.78
CA CYS A 108 -3.72 12.19 7.73
C CYS A 108 -4.39 13.49 8.18
N HIS A 109 -5.54 13.39 8.87
CA HIS A 109 -6.21 14.54 9.45
C HIS A 109 -5.33 15.30 10.46
N ARG A 110 -4.59 14.58 11.34
CA ARG A 110 -3.63 15.22 12.26
C ARG A 110 -2.47 15.92 11.53
N LEU A 111 -2.07 15.40 10.38
CA LEU A 111 -1.01 15.98 9.55
C LEU A 111 -1.50 17.09 8.61
N GLY A 112 -2.82 17.32 8.51
CA GLY A 112 -3.40 18.29 7.60
C GLY A 112 -3.35 17.87 6.12
N ILE A 113 -3.19 16.57 5.83
CA ILE A 113 -3.15 16.02 4.47
C ILE A 113 -4.40 15.17 4.18
N ILE A 114 -4.68 14.93 2.91
CA ILE A 114 -5.84 14.12 2.48
C ILE A 114 -5.48 12.62 2.51
N SER A 115 -6.41 11.78 2.95
CA SER A 115 -6.30 10.32 2.82
C SER A 115 -7.15 9.84 1.63
N TYR A 116 -6.55 9.11 0.69
CA TYR A 116 -7.25 8.47 -0.42
C TYR A 116 -7.18 6.95 -0.34
N THR A 117 -8.35 6.30 -0.40
CA THR A 117 -8.49 4.83 -0.47
C THR A 117 -9.30 4.44 -1.72
N PRO A 118 -8.71 4.51 -2.93
CA PRO A 118 -9.47 4.43 -4.19
C PRO A 118 -10.12 3.08 -4.47
N LEU A 119 -9.65 2.04 -3.78
CA LEU A 119 -10.16 0.67 -3.93
C LEU A 119 -11.26 0.34 -2.93
N TRP A 120 -11.54 1.25 -1.99
CA TRP A 120 -12.49 1.05 -0.91
C TRP A 120 -13.88 0.71 -1.44
N HIS A 121 -14.52 -0.32 -0.86
CA HIS A 121 -15.82 -0.87 -1.27
C HIS A 121 -15.90 -1.49 -2.67
N GLN A 122 -14.78 -1.72 -3.36
CA GLN A 122 -14.81 -2.50 -4.61
C GLN A 122 -15.14 -3.97 -4.34
N SER A 123 -15.87 -4.58 -5.29
CA SER A 123 -16.06 -6.04 -5.28
C SER A 123 -14.72 -6.71 -5.62
N GLY A 124 -14.36 -7.81 -4.94
CA GLY A 124 -13.09 -8.50 -5.18
C GLY A 124 -12.95 -8.99 -6.61
N LEU A 125 -14.02 -9.55 -7.19
CA LEU A 125 -14.05 -10.00 -8.59
C LEU A 125 -13.88 -8.84 -9.57
N THR A 126 -14.56 -7.72 -9.35
CA THR A 126 -14.43 -6.53 -10.20
C THR A 126 -13.03 -5.96 -10.11
N HIS A 127 -12.43 -5.95 -8.92
CA HIS A 127 -11.07 -5.49 -8.72
C HIS A 127 -10.07 -6.33 -9.52
N ILE A 128 -10.06 -7.65 -9.33
CA ILE A 128 -9.15 -8.56 -10.06
C ILE A 128 -9.38 -8.50 -11.58
N SER A 129 -10.63 -8.56 -12.02
CA SER A 129 -10.97 -8.45 -13.45
C SER A 129 -10.48 -7.12 -14.04
N GLY A 130 -10.58 -6.05 -13.25
CA GLY A 130 -10.03 -4.74 -13.59
C GLY A 130 -8.52 -4.77 -13.77
N LEU A 131 -7.78 -5.38 -12.85
CA LEU A 131 -6.32 -5.49 -12.96
C LEU A 131 -5.90 -6.18 -14.26
N VAL A 132 -6.50 -7.34 -14.55
CA VAL A 132 -6.21 -8.10 -15.78
C VAL A 132 -6.56 -7.28 -17.02
N LYS A 133 -7.74 -6.65 -17.05
CA LYS A 133 -8.19 -5.83 -18.18
C LYS A 133 -7.25 -4.66 -18.48
N HIS A 134 -6.62 -4.08 -17.47
CA HIS A 134 -5.67 -2.97 -17.64
C HIS A 134 -4.21 -3.44 -17.78
N GLY A 135 -3.97 -4.74 -17.97
CA GLY A 135 -2.65 -5.29 -18.30
C GLY A 135 -1.72 -5.49 -17.12
N PHE A 136 -2.23 -5.53 -15.89
CA PHE A 136 -1.40 -5.83 -14.72
C PHE A 136 -0.94 -7.30 -14.75
N GLY A 137 0.37 -7.52 -14.70
CA GLY A 137 0.92 -8.81 -14.34
C GLY A 137 0.84 -8.99 -12.83
N VAL A 138 0.05 -9.96 -12.37
CA VAL A 138 -0.12 -10.28 -10.95
C VAL A 138 0.33 -11.72 -10.71
N MET A 139 1.19 -11.93 -9.72
CA MET A 139 1.66 -13.25 -9.32
C MET A 139 1.20 -13.54 -7.89
N ILE A 140 0.69 -14.75 -7.65
CA ILE A 140 0.38 -15.24 -6.32
C ILE A 140 1.70 -15.66 -5.67
N THR A 141 2.07 -15.03 -4.56
CA THR A 141 3.32 -15.31 -3.84
C THR A 141 3.10 -16.11 -2.56
N SER A 142 1.88 -16.14 -2.04
CA SER A 142 1.50 -16.91 -0.86
C SER A 142 -0.01 -17.13 -0.82
N VAL A 143 -0.42 -18.20 -0.15
CA VAL A 143 -1.82 -18.52 0.17
C VAL A 143 -1.94 -18.92 1.63
N ALA A 144 -3.05 -18.55 2.26
CA ALA A 144 -3.35 -18.86 3.65
C ALA A 144 -4.87 -19.03 3.83
N CYS A 145 -5.44 -19.95 3.06
CA CYS A 145 -6.86 -20.25 3.08
C CYS A 145 -7.06 -21.74 2.82
N ASP A 146 -8.08 -22.31 3.46
CA ASP A 146 -8.48 -23.69 3.19
C ASP A 146 -8.97 -23.83 1.74
N GLY A 147 -8.61 -24.95 1.10
CA GLY A 147 -8.91 -25.21 -0.31
C GLY A 147 -7.95 -24.61 -1.34
N LEU A 148 -6.90 -23.90 -0.93
CA LEU A 148 -5.77 -23.53 -1.79
C LEU A 148 -4.50 -24.22 -1.29
N ASP A 149 -3.98 -25.17 -2.06
CA ASP A 149 -2.76 -25.91 -1.76
C ASP A 149 -1.59 -25.49 -2.69
N GLN A 150 -0.53 -26.29 -2.71
CA GLN A 150 0.67 -26.03 -3.50
C GLN A 150 0.45 -26.29 -5.00
N ASP A 151 -0.63 -26.98 -5.37
CA ASP A 151 -0.99 -27.36 -6.73
C ASP A 151 -1.86 -26.27 -7.38
N LEU A 152 -1.44 -25.01 -7.22
CA LEU A 152 -1.91 -23.89 -8.04
C LEU A 152 -1.37 -24.09 -9.47
N ASP A 153 -1.92 -25.07 -10.19
CA ASP A 153 -1.67 -25.30 -11.60
C ASP A 153 -2.14 -24.08 -12.40
N TRP A 154 -1.24 -23.50 -13.18
CA TRP A 154 -1.41 -22.30 -14.00
C TRP A 154 -1.76 -22.62 -15.45
#